data_AF-A0ABD4A5C7-F1
#
_entry.id   AF-A0ABD4A5C7-F1
#
_cell.length_a   1.000
_cell.length_b   1.000
_cell.length_c   1.000
_cell.angle_alpha   90.00
_cell.angle_beta   90.00
_cell.angle_gamma   90.00
#
_symmetry.space_group_name_H-M   'P 1'
#
loop_
_entity.id
_entity.type
_entity.pdbx_description
1 polymer ?
#
loop_
_entity_poly.entity_id
_entity_poly.type
_entity_poly.pdbx_seq_one_letter_code
_entity_poly.pdbx_strand_id
1 'polypeptide(L)'
;MHPLKECYELTAEIIRFFEDEQNDDRDSKISVLQDKLRKRDDLMKKITPPFSDGEQVLGRQLLQLNDRLLQLLNKEKATIQQDIIKVKKRKKIHTGYINPYGSLQTDGYFYDKKK
;
A
#
# COMPACT_ATOMS: atom_id res chain seq x y z
N MET A 1 17.74 -22.96 14.51
CA MET A 1 16.77 -22.45 13.52
C MET A 1 17.54 -21.86 12.34
N HIS A 2 17.14 -22.13 11.11
CA HIS A 2 17.88 -21.69 9.92
C HIS A 2 17.23 -20.43 9.31
N PRO A 3 17.95 -19.29 9.21
CA PRO A 3 17.37 -18.02 8.73
C PRO A 3 16.70 -18.09 7.35
N LEU A 4 17.19 -18.94 6.45
CA LEU A 4 16.59 -19.12 5.12
C LEU A 4 15.20 -19.75 5.19
N LYS A 5 15.03 -20.76 6.06
CA LYS A 5 13.74 -21.43 6.27
C LYS A 5 12.74 -20.51 6.95
N GLU A 6 13.16 -19.75 7.95
CA GLU A 6 12.30 -18.75 8.60
C GLU A 6 11.87 -17.65 7.60
N CYS A 7 12.77 -17.19 6.73
CA CYS A 7 12.43 -16.22 5.69
C CYS A 7 11.41 -16.78 4.69
N TYR A 8 11.51 -18.07 4.35
CA TYR A 8 10.54 -18.76 3.50
C TYR A 8 9.16 -18.85 4.14
N GLU A 9 9.10 -19.35 5.38
CA GLU A 9 7.85 -19.49 6.13
C GLU A 9 7.17 -18.12 6.33
N LEU A 10 7.95 -17.11 6.71
CA LEU A 10 7.45 -15.74 6.89
C LEU A 10 6.95 -15.13 5.57
N THR A 11 7.61 -15.39 4.46
CA THR A 11 7.16 -14.93 3.13
C THR A 11 5.83 -15.59 2.76
N ALA A 12 5.68 -16.90 3.02
CA ALA A 12 4.42 -17.61 2.79
C ALA A 12 3.28 -17.11 3.69
N GLU A 13 3.57 -16.80 4.97
CA GLU A 13 2.60 -16.19 5.87
C GLU A 13 2.13 -14.81 5.39
N ILE A 14 3.04 -13.96 4.91
CA ILE A 14 2.67 -12.65 4.39
C ILE A 14 1.77 -12.80 3.15
N ILE A 15 2.04 -13.75 2.26
CA ILE A 15 1.18 -14.02 1.10
C ILE A 15 -0.21 -14.45 1.56
N ARG A 16 -0.32 -15.39 2.50
CA ARG A 16 -1.61 -15.81 3.06
C ARG A 16 -2.36 -14.64 3.70
N PHE A 17 -1.64 -13.74 4.38
CA PHE A 17 -2.21 -12.55 4.98
C PHE A 17 -2.81 -11.57 3.95
N PHE A 18 -2.23 -11.48 2.75
CA PHE A 18 -2.79 -10.71 1.64
C PHE A 18 -4.02 -11.38 0.99
N GLU A 19 -4.08 -12.71 1.03
CA GLU A 19 -5.18 -13.49 0.45
C GLU A 19 -6.38 -13.62 1.40
N ASP A 20 -6.18 -13.34 2.70
CA ASP A 20 -7.25 -13.35 3.70
C ASP A 20 -8.05 -12.03 3.70
N GLU A 21 -9.22 -12.09 3.04
CA GLU A 21 -10.17 -10.99 2.95
C GLU A 21 -10.95 -10.76 4.26
N GLN A 22 -10.83 -11.62 5.28
CA GLN A 22 -11.71 -11.60 6.47
C GLN A 22 -11.40 -10.50 7.51
N ASN A 23 -10.22 -9.87 7.47
CA ASN A 23 -9.90 -8.78 8.42
C ASN A 23 -10.32 -7.42 7.83
N ASP A 24 -11.41 -6.86 8.34
CA ASP A 24 -11.94 -5.54 7.96
C ASP A 24 -11.17 -4.35 8.59
N ASP A 25 -10.34 -4.62 9.61
CA ASP A 25 -9.52 -3.58 10.24
C ASP A 25 -8.22 -3.33 9.46
N ARG A 26 -8.27 -2.33 8.57
CA ARG A 26 -7.15 -1.90 7.73
C ARG A 26 -5.93 -1.46 8.53
N ASP A 27 -6.10 -0.77 9.66
CA ASP A 27 -4.96 -0.20 10.39
C ASP A 27 -4.20 -1.30 11.13
N SER A 28 -4.92 -2.20 11.80
CA SER A 28 -4.32 -3.40 12.38
C SER A 28 -3.62 -4.25 11.32
N LYS A 29 -4.23 -4.38 10.13
CA LYS A 29 -3.59 -5.11 9.02
C LYS A 29 -2.24 -4.53 8.62
N ILE A 30 -2.18 -3.20 8.47
CA ILE A 30 -0.95 -2.49 8.07
C ILE A 30 0.14 -2.68 9.12
N SER A 31 -0.18 -2.56 10.41
CA SER A 31 0.80 -2.73 11.48
C SER A 31 1.39 -4.14 11.48
N VAL A 32 0.54 -5.18 11.39
CA VAL A 32 0.99 -6.58 11.35
C VAL A 32 1.87 -6.83 10.12
N LEU A 33 1.48 -6.29 8.97
CA LEU A 33 2.25 -6.43 7.73
C LEU A 33 3.64 -5.75 7.85
N GLN A 34 3.70 -4.54 8.40
CA GLN A 34 4.96 -3.82 8.62
C GLN A 34 5.91 -4.60 9.53
N ASP A 35 5.40 -5.17 10.62
CA ASP A 35 6.19 -6.00 11.53
C ASP A 35 6.72 -7.26 10.85
N LYS A 36 5.89 -7.95 10.05
CA LYS A 36 6.32 -9.13 9.29
C LYS A 36 7.37 -8.76 8.23
N LEU A 37 7.21 -7.65 7.51
CA LEU A 37 8.20 -7.18 6.53
C LEU A 37 9.53 -6.80 7.19
N ARG A 38 9.49 -6.16 8.36
CA ARG A 38 10.70 -5.82 9.13
C ARG A 38 11.44 -7.07 9.59
N LYS A 39 10.73 -8.03 10.17
CA LYS A 39 11.31 -9.33 10.56
C LYS A 39 11.94 -10.05 9.38
N ARG A 40 11.29 -10.01 8.20
CA ARG A 40 11.83 -10.58 6.97
C ARG A 40 13.14 -9.91 6.55
N ASP A 41 13.21 -8.58 6.58
CA ASP A 41 14.43 -7.83 6.24
C ASP A 41 15.60 -8.20 7.17
N ASP A 42 15.33 -8.32 8.47
CA ASP A 42 16.33 -8.74 9.46
C ASP A 42 16.79 -10.19 9.25
N LEU A 43 15.91 -11.09 8.79
CA LEU A 43 16.27 -12.46 8.42
C LEU A 43 17.11 -12.50 7.15
N MET A 44 16.76 -11.70 6.13
CA MET A 44 17.50 -11.64 4.87
C MET A 44 18.96 -11.22 5.08
N LYS A 45 19.23 -10.28 5.98
CA LYS A 45 20.60 -9.86 6.34
C LYS A 45 21.44 -10.97 6.97
N LYS A 46 20.81 -11.98 7.56
CA LYS A 46 21.46 -13.12 8.22
C LYS A 46 21.69 -14.31 7.28
N ILE A 47 21.16 -14.25 6.04
CA ILE A 47 21.36 -15.30 5.04
C ILE A 47 22.71 -15.04 4.36
N THR A 48 23.74 -15.74 4.82
CA THR A 48 25.12 -15.61 4.31
C THR A 48 25.64 -16.96 3.82
N PRO A 49 26.50 -16.98 2.78
CA PRO A 49 27.14 -18.21 2.32
C PRO A 49 28.12 -18.77 3.37
N PRO A 50 28.53 -20.05 3.27
CA PRO A 50 28.24 -21.02 2.20
C PRO A 50 26.87 -21.69 2.34
N PHE A 51 26.24 -22.02 1.20
CA PHE A 51 24.93 -22.67 1.16
C PHE A 51 25.03 -24.15 0.82
N SER A 52 24.26 -24.99 1.52
CA SER A 52 24.09 -26.41 1.17
C SER A 52 23.20 -26.60 -0.07
N ASP A 53 23.26 -27.77 -0.72
CA ASP A 53 22.41 -28.05 -1.89
C ASP A 53 20.91 -27.91 -1.57
N GLY A 54 20.50 -28.33 -0.37
CA GLY A 54 19.13 -28.17 0.12
C GLY A 54 18.73 -26.71 0.28
N GLU A 55 19.64 -25.86 0.75
CA GLU A 55 19.43 -24.41 0.87
C GLU A 55 19.36 -23.73 -0.49
N GLN A 56 20.12 -24.17 -1.48
CA GLN A 56 20.02 -23.63 -2.84
C GLN A 56 18.65 -23.92 -3.46
N VAL A 57 18.10 -25.12 -3.23
CA VAL A 57 16.73 -25.47 -3.67
C VAL A 57 15.71 -24.59 -2.95
N LEU A 58 15.82 -24.45 -1.63
CA LEU A 58 14.92 -23.62 -0.84
C LEU A 58 15.01 -22.13 -1.23
N GLY A 59 16.21 -21.63 -1.53
CA GLY A 59 16.45 -20.28 -2.03
C GLY A 59 15.78 -20.02 -3.37
N ARG A 60 15.79 -21.00 -4.29
CA ARG A 60 15.05 -20.91 -5.56
C ARG A 60 13.54 -20.82 -5.35
N GLN A 61 12.99 -21.61 -4.42
CA GLN A 61 11.57 -21.53 -4.06
C GLN A 61 11.22 -20.19 -3.39
N LEU A 62 12.12 -19.67 -2.53
CA LEU A 62 11.97 -18.38 -1.89
C LEU A 62 11.90 -17.24 -2.92
N LEU A 63 12.70 -17.30 -3.99
CA LEU A 63 12.65 -16.31 -5.09
C LEU A 63 11.28 -16.31 -5.79
N GLN A 64 10.71 -17.49 -6.05
CA GLN A 64 9.36 -17.59 -6.65
C GLN A 64 8.29 -17.00 -5.73
N LEU A 65 8.36 -17.28 -4.42
CA LEU A 65 7.45 -16.65 -3.45
C LEU A 65 7.67 -15.13 -3.36
N ASN A 66 8.90 -14.66 -3.48
CA ASN A 66 9.20 -13.24 -3.47
C ASN A 66 8.56 -12.51 -4.66
N ASP A 67 8.59 -13.10 -5.86
CA ASP A 67 7.94 -12.52 -7.03
C ASP A 67 6.42 -12.43 -6.83
N ARG A 68 5.82 -13.48 -6.27
CA ARG A 68 4.39 -13.48 -5.92
C ARG A 68 4.05 -12.41 -4.87
N LEU A 69 4.86 -12.30 -3.82
CA LEU A 69 4.68 -11.29 -2.78
C LEU A 69 4.79 -9.86 -3.37
N LEU A 70 5.74 -9.63 -4.28
CA LEU A 70 5.94 -8.33 -4.92
C LEU A 70 4.72 -7.92 -5.77
N GLN A 71 4.09 -8.88 -6.47
CA GLN A 71 2.84 -8.63 -7.19
C GLN A 71 1.70 -8.21 -6.25
N LEU A 72 1.55 -8.89 -5.11
CA LEU A 72 0.52 -8.57 -4.12
C LEU A 72 0.74 -7.20 -3.50
N LEU A 73 1.98 -6.87 -3.13
CA LEU A 73 2.34 -5.54 -2.61
C LEU A 73 2.06 -4.42 -3.61
N ASN A 74 2.37 -4.65 -4.89
CA ASN A 74 2.08 -3.67 -5.95
C ASN A 74 0.58 -3.48 -6.16
N LYS A 75 -0.21 -4.56 -6.11
CA LYS A 75 -1.67 -4.49 -6.18
C LYS A 75 -2.21 -3.67 -5.00
N GLU A 76 -1.77 -3.95 -3.79
CA GLU A 76 -2.22 -3.23 -2.60
C GLU A 76 -1.84 -1.75 -2.64
N LYS A 77 -0.61 -1.44 -3.06
CA LYS A 77 -0.16 -0.07 -3.28
C LYS A 77 -1.06 0.68 -4.27
N ALA A 78 -1.43 0.04 -5.38
CA ALA A 78 -2.32 0.63 -6.37
C ALA A 78 -3.72 0.90 -5.80
N THR A 79 -4.28 -0.02 -5.02
CA THR A 79 -5.55 0.16 -4.30
C THR A 79 -5.50 1.39 -3.38
N ILE A 80 -4.44 1.50 -2.56
CA ILE A 80 -4.25 2.65 -1.65
C ILE A 80 -4.14 3.96 -2.42
N GLN A 81 -3.41 3.98 -3.54
CA GLN A 81 -3.29 5.18 -4.38
C GLN A 81 -4.64 5.61 -4.96
N GLN A 82 -5.46 4.66 -5.42
CA GLN A 82 -6.81 4.94 -5.91
C GLN A 82 -7.71 5.51 -4.81
N ASP A 83 -7.63 4.97 -3.59
CA ASP A 83 -8.39 5.49 -2.44
C ASP A 83 -8.01 6.94 -2.12
N ILE A 84 -6.72 7.27 -2.10
CA ILE A 84 -6.24 8.64 -1.91
C ILE A 84 -6.80 9.58 -2.97
N ILE A 85 -6.80 9.17 -4.25
CA ILE A 85 -7.36 9.96 -5.35
C ILE A 85 -8.87 10.18 -5.17
N LYS A 86 -9.62 9.13 -4.80
CA LYS A 86 -11.07 9.21 -4.53
C LYS A 86 -11.37 10.19 -3.39
N VAL A 87 -10.63 10.14 -2.29
CA VAL A 87 -10.78 11.06 -1.15
C VAL A 87 -10.52 12.50 -1.58
N LYS A 88 -9.45 12.76 -2.33
CA LYS A 88 -9.13 14.10 -2.86
C LYS A 88 -10.24 14.62 -3.79
N LYS A 89 -10.77 13.78 -4.68
CA LYS A 89 -11.88 14.14 -5.58
C LYS A 89 -13.15 14.51 -4.81
N ARG A 90 -13.52 13.72 -3.79
CA ARG A 90 -14.67 14.00 -2.92
C ARG A 90 -14.53 15.35 -2.21
N LYS A 91 -13.34 15.66 -1.67
CA LYS A 91 -13.07 16.98 -1.06
C LYS A 91 -13.27 18.13 -2.05
N LYS A 92 -12.73 18.01 -3.29
CA LYS A 92 -12.89 19.04 -4.34
C LYS A 92 -14.35 19.28 -4.73
N ILE A 93 -15.14 18.20 -4.83
CA ILE A 93 -16.58 18.30 -5.12
C ILE A 93 -17.31 18.99 -3.97
N HIS A 94 -17.05 18.58 -2.72
CA HIS A 94 -17.68 19.16 -1.54
C HIS A 94 -17.39 20.67 -1.39
N THR A 95 -16.17 21.12 -1.66
CA THR A 95 -15.82 22.56 -1.66
C THR A 95 -16.49 23.34 -2.78
N GLY A 96 -16.79 22.70 -3.92
CA GLY A 96 -17.53 23.33 -5.04
C GLY A 96 -19.02 23.53 -4.74
N TYR A 97 -19.62 22.64 -3.94
CA TYR A 97 -21.03 22.77 -3.52
C TYR A 97 -21.24 23.76 -2.36
N ILE A 98 -20.23 23.99 -1.52
CA ILE A 98 -20.33 24.92 -0.38
C ILE A 98 -20.13 26.39 -0.79
N ASN A 99 -19.53 26.65 -1.95
CA ASN A 99 -19.28 28.02 -2.41
C ASN A 99 -19.78 28.32 -3.84
N PRO A 100 -21.09 28.21 -4.13
CA PRO A 100 -21.66 28.52 -5.44
C PRO A 100 -21.65 30.02 -5.78
N TYR A 101 -21.31 30.90 -4.84
CA TYR A 101 -21.30 32.37 -5.02
C TYR A 101 -19.91 33.02 -4.81
N GLY A 102 -18.88 32.26 -4.43
CA GLY A 102 -17.54 32.80 -4.15
C GLY A 102 -16.79 33.31 -5.38
N SER A 103 -17.28 33.00 -6.59
CA SER A 103 -16.79 33.56 -7.85
C SER A 103 -17.73 34.60 -8.45
N LEU A 104 -18.75 35.08 -7.71
CA LEU A 104 -19.42 36.32 -8.09
C LEU A 104 -18.52 37.48 -7.69
N GLN A 105 -17.44 37.68 -8.45
CA GLN A 105 -16.80 38.98 -8.53
C GLN A 105 -17.90 39.96 -8.96
N THR A 106 -18.41 40.71 -7.99
CA THR A 106 -19.21 41.90 -8.22
C THR A 106 -18.30 42.92 -8.90
N ASP A 107 -18.10 42.75 -10.20
CA ASP A 107 -17.63 43.83 -11.04
C ASP A 107 -18.77 44.85 -11.05
N GLY A 108 -18.54 45.96 -10.35
CA GLY A 108 -19.58 46.93 -10.01
C GLY A 108 -20.25 47.47 -11.26
N TYR A 109 -21.51 47.10 -11.48
CA TYR A 109 -22.32 47.68 -12.55
C TYR A 109 -22.62 49.13 -12.18
N PHE A 110 -21.91 50.08 -12.81
CA PHE A 110 -22.28 51.49 -12.78
C PHE A 110 -23.55 51.66 -13.60
N TYR A 111 -24.67 51.94 -12.93
CA TYR A 111 -25.87 52.42 -13.59
C TYR A 111 -25.61 53.86 -14.06
N ASP A 112 -25.27 54.03 -15.35
CA ASP A 112 -25.39 55.33 -16.01
C ASP A 112 -26.88 55.65 -16.16
N LYS A 113 -27.46 56.32 -15.17
CA LYS A 113 -28.79 56.89 -15.30
C LYS A 113 -28.67 58.22 -16.04
N LYS A 114 -28.79 58.16 -17.37
CA LYS A 114 -29.15 59.32 -18.20
C LYS A 114 -30.66 59.49 -18.28
N LYS A 115 -31.19 60.42 -17.49
CA LYS A 115 -32.09 61.53 -17.85
C LYS A 115 -32.82 62.04 -16.61
#